data_AF-A0A6N7YED5-F1
#
_entry.id   AF-A0A6N7YED5-F1
#
_cell.length_a   1.000
_cell.length_b   1.000
_cell.length_c   1.000
_cell.angle_alpha   90.00
_cell.angle_beta   90.00
_cell.angle_gamma   90.00
#
_symmetry.space_group_name_H-M   'P 1'
#
loop_
_entity.id
_entity.type
_entity.pdbx_description
1 polymer ?
#
loop_
_entity_poly.entity_id
_entity_poly.type
_entity_poly.pdbx_seq_one_letter_code
_entity_poly.pdbx_strand_id
1 'polypeptide(L)'
;MTTINTKGAITAPVNEPENERVAHELINRAIKQAGPDGTIGPATARLIAATIHRGETTALGRFAATGVLNPLEASVELWDGSINELPPAWWRALDMYLDQESGDGAR
;
A
#
# COMPACT_ATOMS: atom_id res chain seq x y z
N MET A 1 2.19 -40.12 -22.07
CA MET A 1 3.19 -40.39 -21.02
C MET A 1 4.41 -39.55 -21.33
N THR A 2 4.63 -38.47 -20.58
CA THR A 2 5.89 -37.70 -20.62
C THR A 2 6.25 -37.37 -19.19
N THR A 3 7.32 -37.98 -18.71
CA THR A 3 7.91 -37.76 -17.39
C THR A 3 8.75 -36.49 -17.42
N ILE A 4 8.59 -35.60 -16.43
CA ILE A 4 9.51 -34.49 -16.19
C ILE A 4 10.03 -34.62 -14.76
N ASN A 5 11.34 -34.79 -14.65
CA ASN A 5 12.09 -35.03 -13.43
C ASN A 5 12.71 -33.73 -12.90
N THR A 6 12.71 -33.60 -11.57
CA THR A 6 13.69 -32.90 -10.70
C THR A 6 13.61 -31.38 -10.48
N LYS A 7 13.63 -31.04 -9.18
CA LYS A 7 13.97 -29.75 -8.55
C LYS A 7 12.95 -28.62 -8.69
N GLY A 8 11.96 -28.66 -7.81
CA GLY A 8 11.03 -27.57 -7.54
C GLY A 8 11.72 -26.32 -7.02
N ALA A 9 12.00 -25.40 -7.92
CA ALA A 9 11.85 -23.98 -7.69
C ALA A 9 10.95 -23.46 -8.82
N ILE A 10 9.65 -23.66 -8.64
CA ILE A 10 8.64 -22.93 -9.42
C ILE A 10 8.67 -21.48 -8.92
N THR A 11 9.66 -20.71 -9.36
CA THR A 11 9.47 -19.26 -9.47
C THR A 11 8.49 -19.08 -10.62
N ALA A 12 7.20 -19.12 -10.29
CA ALA A 12 6.17 -18.66 -11.19
C ALA A 12 6.58 -17.27 -11.68
N PRO A 13 6.42 -16.96 -12.99
CA PRO A 13 6.64 -15.59 -13.45
C PRO A 13 5.73 -14.69 -12.61
N VAL A 14 6.32 -13.72 -11.90
CA VAL A 14 5.57 -12.68 -11.21
C VAL A 14 4.84 -11.95 -12.32
N ASN A 15 3.54 -12.19 -12.46
CA ASN A 15 2.74 -11.56 -13.48
C ASN A 15 2.37 -10.16 -12.96
N GLU A 16 3.34 -9.25 -13.02
CA GLU A 16 3.28 -7.90 -12.47
C GLU A 16 1.95 -7.18 -12.80
N PRO A 17 1.40 -7.26 -14.03
CA PRO A 17 0.11 -6.63 -14.36
C PRO A 17 -1.09 -7.26 -13.64
N GLU A 18 -1.04 -8.57 -13.35
CA GLU A 18 -2.10 -9.27 -12.62
C GLU A 18 -2.04 -8.91 -11.12
N ASN A 19 -0.84 -8.82 -10.56
CA ASN A 19 -0.62 -8.45 -9.17
C ASN A 19 -1.04 -7.01 -8.90
N GLU A 20 -0.74 -6.08 -9.82
CA GLU A 20 -1.19 -4.70 -9.75
C GLU A 20 -2.72 -4.62 -9.77
N ARG A 21 -3.37 -5.32 -10.71
CA ARG A 21 -4.83 -5.38 -10.80
C ARG A 21 -5.46 -5.91 -9.51
N VAL A 22 -4.92 -7.01 -8.97
CA VAL A 22 -5.41 -7.60 -7.71
C VAL A 22 -5.22 -6.64 -6.54
N ALA A 23 -4.07 -5.94 -6.45
CA ALA A 23 -3.84 -4.94 -5.42
C ALA A 23 -4.85 -3.79 -5.51
N HIS A 24 -5.11 -3.28 -6.71
CA HIS A 24 -6.09 -2.22 -6.95
C HIS A 24 -7.52 -2.66 -6.57
N GLU A 25 -7.92 -3.89 -6.92
CA GLU A 25 -9.22 -4.46 -6.53
C GLU A 25 -9.35 -4.58 -5.00
N LEU A 26 -8.30 -5.04 -4.32
CA LEU A 26 -8.27 -5.17 -2.86
C LEU A 26 -8.35 -3.81 -2.15
N ILE A 27 -7.61 -2.81 -2.64
CA ILE A 27 -7.66 -1.44 -2.11
C ILE A 27 -9.06 -0.86 -2.27
N ASN A 28 -9.63 -0.92 -3.48
CA ASN A 28 -10.97 -0.41 -3.75
C ASN A 28 -12.04 -1.10 -2.89
N ARG A 29 -11.94 -2.41 -2.71
CA ARG A 29 -12.85 -3.16 -1.84
C ARG A 29 -12.71 -2.72 -0.39
N ALA A 30 -11.49 -2.57 0.13
CA ALA A 30 -11.24 -2.18 1.51
C ALA A 30 -11.77 -0.76 1.80
N ILE A 31 -11.53 0.20 0.90
CA ILE A 31 -12.07 1.56 1.01
C ILE A 31 -13.60 1.54 1.00
N LYS A 32 -14.22 0.74 0.11
CA LYS A 32 -15.68 0.59 0.09
C LYS A 32 -16.23 -0.02 1.38
N GLN A 33 -15.50 -0.94 1.99
CA GLN A 33 -15.90 -1.61 3.25
C GLN A 33 -15.73 -0.70 4.48
N ALA A 34 -14.72 0.18 4.49
CA ALA A 34 -14.52 1.17 5.54
C ALA A 34 -15.70 2.16 5.67
N GLY A 35 -16.48 2.33 4.59
CA GLY A 35 -17.67 3.16 4.62
C GLY A 35 -17.35 4.66 4.73
N PRO A 36 -18.28 5.50 5.22
CA PRO A 36 -18.12 6.94 5.26
C PRO A 36 -17.03 7.42 6.23
N ASP A 37 -16.67 6.59 7.21
CA ASP A 37 -15.60 6.87 8.17
C ASP A 37 -14.22 6.75 7.53
N GLY A 38 -14.09 6.11 6.35
CA GLY A 38 -12.89 6.15 5.51
C GLY A 38 -11.64 5.48 6.07
N THR A 39 -11.66 5.03 7.33
CA THR A 39 -10.51 4.42 8.01
C THR A 39 -10.22 3.04 7.43
N ILE A 40 -9.11 2.94 6.71
CA ILE A 40 -8.56 1.68 6.23
C ILE A 40 -7.63 1.05 7.26
N GLY A 41 -7.44 -0.26 7.19
CA GLY A 41 -6.48 -0.95 8.04
C GLY A 41 -5.03 -0.82 7.56
N PRO A 42 -4.04 -1.18 8.40
CA PRO A 42 -2.61 -1.10 8.08
C PRO A 42 -2.23 -1.88 6.81
N ALA A 43 -2.86 -3.03 6.56
CA ALA A 43 -2.60 -3.81 5.34
C ALA A 43 -2.98 -3.05 4.07
N THR A 44 -4.13 -2.38 4.07
CA THR A 44 -4.59 -1.56 2.94
C THR A 44 -3.74 -0.32 2.79
N ALA A 45 -3.37 0.36 3.89
CA ALA A 45 -2.49 1.51 3.84
C ALA A 45 -1.12 1.15 3.24
N ARG A 46 -0.56 -0.01 3.60
CA ARG A 46 0.68 -0.52 3.00
C ARG A 46 0.54 -0.85 1.52
N LEU A 47 -0.59 -1.40 1.10
CA LEU A 47 -0.86 -1.65 -0.32
C LEU A 47 -0.93 -0.34 -1.11
N ILE A 48 -1.61 0.69 -0.59
CA ILE A 48 -1.64 2.01 -1.22
C ILE A 48 -0.22 2.59 -1.29
N ALA A 49 0.55 2.53 -0.20
CA ALA A 49 1.94 2.99 -0.17
C ALA A 49 2.81 2.23 -1.20
N ALA A 50 2.61 0.92 -1.37
CA ALA A 50 3.30 0.11 -2.37
C ALA A 50 2.93 0.48 -3.81
N THR A 51 1.72 0.98 -4.06
CA THR A 51 1.32 1.44 -5.41
C THR A 51 1.92 2.79 -5.81
N ILE A 52 2.44 3.57 -4.86
CA ILE A 52 2.88 4.96 -5.10
C ILE A 52 4.35 5.23 -4.80
N HIS A 53 5.02 4.34 -4.07
CA HIS A 53 6.35 4.66 -3.58
C HIS A 53 7.36 4.78 -4.73
N ARG A 54 8.20 5.81 -4.69
CA ARG A 54 9.25 6.07 -5.68
C ARG A 54 10.62 5.51 -5.29
N GLY A 55 10.63 4.43 -4.49
CA GLY A 55 11.85 3.82 -3.93
C GLY A 55 11.74 3.56 -2.42
N GLU A 56 12.68 2.81 -1.86
CA GLU A 56 12.68 2.39 -0.43
C GLU A 56 13.18 3.49 0.52
N THR A 57 13.66 4.61 -0.01
CA THR A 57 14.25 5.71 0.75
C THR A 57 13.21 6.68 1.32
N THR A 58 11.97 6.63 0.83
CA THR A 58 10.85 7.46 1.32
C THR A 58 10.15 6.78 2.50
N ALA A 59 9.52 7.53 3.39
CA ALA A 59 8.75 7.02 4.52
C ALA A 59 7.61 6.10 4.06
N LEU A 60 6.87 6.49 3.00
CA LEU A 60 5.84 5.63 2.40
C LEU A 60 6.45 4.37 1.76
N GLY A 61 7.61 4.46 1.14
CA GLY A 61 8.32 3.31 0.56
C GLY A 61 8.83 2.34 1.61
N ARG A 62 9.41 2.85 2.70
CA ARG A 62 9.79 2.05 3.86
C ARG A 62 8.59 1.38 4.50
N PHE A 63 7.47 2.09 4.62
CA PHE A 63 6.23 1.54 5.17
C PHE A 63 5.67 0.41 4.30
N ALA A 64 5.67 0.58 2.97
CA ALA A 64 5.31 -0.48 2.04
C ALA A 64 6.18 -1.73 2.23
N ALA A 65 7.50 -1.56 2.19
CA ALA A 65 8.47 -2.65 2.23
C ALA A 65 8.53 -3.36 3.60
N THR A 66 8.59 -2.60 4.69
CA THR A 66 8.91 -3.12 6.03
C THR A 66 7.72 -3.13 6.98
N GLY A 67 6.67 -2.33 6.70
CA GLY A 67 5.57 -2.09 7.63
C GLY A 67 5.89 -1.10 8.75
N VAL A 68 7.12 -0.58 8.83
CA VAL A 68 7.49 0.46 9.79
C VAL A 68 7.02 1.82 9.28
N LEU A 69 6.17 2.48 10.06
CA LEU A 69 5.57 3.75 9.72
C LEU A 69 6.17 4.89 10.56
N ASN A 70 6.60 5.96 9.89
CA ASN A 70 6.77 7.27 10.51
C ASN A 70 5.65 8.18 9.97
N PRO A 71 4.57 8.39 10.74
CA PRO A 71 3.35 8.99 10.18
C PRO A 71 3.54 10.47 9.81
N LEU A 72 4.39 11.20 10.54
CA LEU A 72 4.69 12.61 10.23
C LEU A 72 5.45 12.75 8.89
N GLU A 73 6.51 11.97 8.69
CA GLU A 73 7.28 11.98 7.43
C GLU A 73 6.42 11.48 6.26
N ALA A 74 5.62 10.43 6.47
CA ALA A 74 4.72 9.90 5.46
C ALA A 74 3.63 10.91 5.05
N SER A 75 3.09 11.69 6.00
CA SER A 75 2.15 12.77 5.68
C SER A 75 2.82 13.87 4.87
N VAL A 76 4.02 14.33 5.26
CA VAL A 76 4.76 15.33 4.47
C VAL A 76 4.97 14.85 3.03
N GLU A 77 5.38 13.59 2.84
CA GLU A 77 5.54 13.00 1.51
C GLU A 77 4.22 12.92 0.72
N LEU A 78 3.11 12.59 1.38
CA LEU A 78 1.79 12.51 0.75
C LEU A 78 1.33 13.88 0.24
N TRP A 79 1.69 14.95 0.93
CA TRP A 79 1.30 16.33 0.63
C TRP A 79 2.28 17.09 -0.27
N ASP A 80 3.52 16.60 -0.46
CA ASP A 80 4.56 17.20 -1.30
C ASP A 80 4.21 17.25 -2.81
N GLY A 81 3.04 16.73 -3.22
CA GLY A 81 2.55 16.79 -4.60
C GLY A 81 3.31 15.87 -5.58
N SER A 82 4.39 15.25 -5.13
CA SER A 82 5.11 14.17 -5.83
C SER A 82 4.24 12.93 -6.08
N ILE A 83 3.08 12.84 -5.42
CA ILE A 83 2.10 11.74 -5.46
C ILE A 83 0.73 12.20 -6.05
N ASN A 84 0.76 13.03 -7.09
CA ASN A 84 -0.45 13.52 -7.76
C ASN A 84 -1.23 12.45 -8.56
N GLU A 85 -0.75 11.21 -8.63
CA GLU A 85 -1.34 10.14 -9.45
C GLU A 85 -2.34 9.27 -8.68
N LEU A 86 -2.53 9.51 -7.39
CA LEU A 86 -3.47 8.74 -6.59
C LEU A 86 -4.93 9.04 -6.95
N PRO A 87 -5.79 8.01 -7.05
CA PRO A 87 -7.23 8.23 -7.00
C PRO A 87 -7.62 9.00 -5.73
N PRO A 88 -8.50 10.02 -5.80
CA PRO A 88 -8.84 10.86 -4.65
C PRO A 88 -9.31 10.10 -3.41
N ALA A 89 -10.02 8.97 -3.62
CA ALA A 89 -10.48 8.12 -2.53
C ALA A 89 -9.32 7.42 -1.80
N TRP A 90 -8.26 7.06 -2.52
CA TRP A 90 -7.09 6.40 -1.94
C TRP A 90 -6.23 7.39 -1.19
N TRP A 91 -6.01 8.56 -1.79
CA TRP A 91 -5.31 9.67 -1.14
C TRP A 91 -5.98 10.02 0.19
N ARG A 92 -7.31 10.19 0.20
CA ARG A 92 -8.06 10.51 1.42
C ARG A 92 -8.01 9.41 2.46
N ALA A 93 -8.14 8.14 2.04
CA ALA A 93 -8.08 7.01 2.95
C ALA A 93 -6.70 6.87 3.62
N LEU A 94 -5.63 7.11 2.85
CA LEU A 94 -4.27 7.09 3.37
C LEU A 94 -4.00 8.27 4.32
N ASP A 95 -4.43 9.49 3.96
CA ASP A 95 -4.30 10.69 4.81
C ASP A 95 -5.00 10.49 6.16
N MET A 96 -6.24 9.97 6.16
CA MET A 96 -6.98 9.67 7.39
C MET A 96 -6.31 8.59 8.25
N TYR A 97 -5.72 7.57 7.62
CA TYR A 97 -4.95 6.55 8.34
C TYR A 97 -3.71 7.16 9.02
N LEU A 98 -2.96 8.02 8.31
CA LEU A 98 -1.77 8.68 8.87
C LEU A 98 -2.10 9.65 10.01
N ASP A 99 -3.22 10.36 9.91
CA ASP A 99 -3.72 11.23 10.98
C ASP A 99 -4.05 10.42 12.25
N GLN A 100 -4.72 9.28 12.10
CA GLN A 100 -5.01 8.37 13.23
C GLN A 100 -3.72 7.85 13.89
N GLU A 101 -2.77 7.35 13.12
CA GLU A 101 -1.50 6.82 13.65
C GLU A 101 -0.65 7.92 14.33
N SER A 102 -0.77 9.17 13.86
CA SER A 102 -0.14 10.33 14.52
C SER A 102 -0.78 10.65 15.87
N GLY A 103 -2.11 10.45 16.00
CA GLY A 103 -2.86 10.68 17.23
C GLY A 103 -2.76 9.55 18.26
N ASP A 104 -2.70 8.29 17.82
CA ASP A 104 -2.60 7.12 18.70
C ASP A 104 -1.17 6.83 19.18
N GLY A 105 -0.13 7.34 18.49
CA GLY A 105 1.27 7.26 18.93
C GLY A 105 1.62 8.02 20.22
N ALA A 106 0.64 8.69 20.85
CA ALA A 106 0.78 9.43 22.09
C ALA A 106 0.25 8.68 23.35
N ARG A 107 -0.05 7.37 23.25
CA ARG A 107 -0.54 6.56 24.37
C ARG A 107 0.40 5.41 24.75
#